data_AF-M2R2J5-F1
#
_entry.id   AF-M2R2J5-F1
#
_cell.length_a   1.000
_cell.length_b   1.000
_cell.length_c   1.000
_cell.angle_alpha   90.00
_cell.angle_beta   90.00
_cell.angle_gamma   90.00
#
_symmetry.space_group_name_H-M   'P 1'
#
loop_
_entity.id
_entity.type
_entity.pdbx_description
1 polymer ?
#
loop_
_entity_poly.entity_id
_entity_poly.type
_entity_poly.pdbx_seq_one_letter_code
_entity_poly.pdbx_strand_id
1 'polypeptide(L)'
;MSFRITKYENGQRLAIHNSLRKQRRQKLLQKLRNENELKELGFSDECVIRKGINMVLSNDLTGIDFIYQILYDKEVKIDQSLVNSMIQCFVPLFQQNSNKLIMVLKILHQTSLGITYQSVEILKQTGIVSFLISNIINQLSSINITFFIESSHILALLFQAQIQLRNELLTEEFINKFLSVAQELINCEDAQVFKAIGSFLASYTHQLPFQCESISIKIYEIAHELLQRSFGDVMAIMLIVMKHTSESFQRIIKTALDNGIMQQLVSIILYDSDKCKERVLKMVLVWCKKCDSLWLSMNSFVLAIFSYLKEASNDILIEMIYFLKELFLFEQYLPSYLKLLKENIDALQFLIASIRSKYLKIQELSLEFVHQICLLNDCQLMELAIDNGMVENVVDSLTNEWIKNDGRMVSIVLESVLNSFKCSLERHKGISEGIENRNGWMNIGMVDGKSQKTKEIVEKIKGMIEEERRGEEMEMCEI
;
A
#
# COMPACT_ATOMS: atom_id res chain seq x y z
N MET A 1 3.52 34.99 7.13
CA MET A 1 4.51 35.57 6.20
C MET A 1 5.14 34.43 5.38
N SER A 2 5.01 34.47 4.05
CA SER A 2 5.47 33.40 3.15
C SER A 2 6.92 33.63 2.70
N PHE A 3 7.79 32.62 2.80
CA PHE A 3 9.11 32.66 2.17
C PHE A 3 8.97 32.62 0.64
N ARG A 4 9.35 33.70 -0.05
CA ARG A 4 9.54 33.72 -1.51
C ARG A 4 11.04 33.68 -1.82
N ILE A 5 11.53 32.56 -2.35
CA ILE A 5 12.84 32.46 -3.00
C ILE A 5 12.64 32.91 -4.45
N THR A 6 13.14 34.09 -4.81
CA THR A 6 12.76 34.85 -6.01
C THR A 6 13.59 34.57 -7.27
N LYS A 7 14.36 33.47 -7.34
CA LYS A 7 15.36 33.28 -8.42
C LYS A 7 15.03 32.33 -9.59
N TYR A 8 13.87 31.67 -9.62
CA TYR A 8 13.54 30.69 -10.68
C TYR A 8 12.20 30.98 -11.37
N GLU A 9 11.99 30.58 -12.62
CA GLU A 9 10.71 30.74 -13.35
C GLU A 9 9.63 29.75 -12.84
N ASN A 10 8.34 30.08 -13.00
CA ASN A 10 7.21 29.38 -12.36
C ASN A 10 7.15 27.86 -12.64
N GLY A 11 7.51 27.40 -13.83
CA GLY A 11 7.56 25.96 -14.17
C GLY A 11 8.69 25.22 -13.44
N GLN A 12 9.86 25.85 -13.31
CA GLN A 12 11.00 25.29 -12.58
C GLN A 12 10.77 25.34 -11.06
N ARG A 13 10.05 26.36 -10.55
CA ARG A 13 9.61 26.40 -9.14
C ARG A 13 8.70 25.25 -8.78
N LEU A 14 7.74 24.89 -9.63
CA LEU A 14 6.85 23.76 -9.38
C LEU A 14 7.60 22.43 -9.42
N ALA A 15 8.52 22.24 -10.37
CA ALA A 15 9.34 21.03 -10.47
C ALA A 15 10.31 20.88 -9.29
N ILE A 16 10.97 21.96 -8.85
CA ILE A 16 11.87 21.95 -7.68
C ILE A 16 11.07 21.82 -6.38
N HIS A 17 9.91 22.47 -6.26
CA HIS A 17 9.07 22.37 -5.07
C HIS A 17 8.38 21.00 -4.98
N ASN A 18 8.04 20.37 -6.12
CA ASN A 18 7.53 19.00 -6.19
C ASN A 18 8.64 17.96 -6.01
N SER A 19 9.89 18.21 -6.45
CA SER A 19 11.02 17.34 -6.16
C SER A 19 11.46 17.44 -4.71
N LEU A 20 11.46 18.64 -4.11
CA LEU A 20 11.73 18.85 -2.68
C LEU A 20 10.58 18.34 -1.80
N ARG A 21 9.31 18.44 -2.25
CA ARG A 21 8.17 17.78 -1.59
C ARG A 21 8.21 16.27 -1.77
N LYS A 22 8.53 15.73 -2.95
CA LYS A 22 8.70 14.28 -3.16
C LYS A 22 9.87 13.76 -2.33
N GLN A 23 11.02 14.43 -2.30
CA GLN A 23 12.17 14.04 -1.48
C GLN A 23 11.91 14.17 0.02
N ARG A 24 11.24 15.22 0.50
CA ARG A 24 10.86 15.33 1.93
C ARG A 24 9.74 14.37 2.32
N ARG A 25 8.77 14.09 1.44
CA ARG A 25 7.64 13.17 1.66
C ARG A 25 8.03 11.70 1.47
N GLN A 26 8.97 11.39 0.58
CA GLN A 26 9.66 10.10 0.51
C GLN A 26 10.53 9.92 1.75
N LYS A 27 11.37 10.89 2.14
CA LYS A 27 12.12 10.82 3.41
C LYS A 27 11.21 10.67 4.64
N LEU A 28 10.05 11.33 4.72
CA LEU A 28 9.14 11.19 5.87
C LEU A 28 8.32 9.89 5.88
N LEU A 29 8.06 9.29 4.72
CA LEU A 29 7.38 8.00 4.63
C LEU A 29 8.32 6.81 4.68
N GLN A 30 9.53 6.93 4.14
CA GLN A 30 10.61 5.95 4.32
C GLN A 30 11.00 5.87 5.80
N LYS A 31 11.01 7.02 6.51
CA LYS A 31 11.11 7.10 7.97
C LYS A 31 10.04 6.34 8.75
N LEU A 32 8.86 6.11 8.17
CA LEU A 32 7.75 5.38 8.80
C LEU A 32 7.69 3.92 8.36
N ARG A 33 8.60 3.45 7.49
CA ARG A 33 8.47 2.13 6.86
C ARG A 33 9.71 1.23 6.85
N ASN A 34 10.90 1.63 7.31
CA ASN A 34 12.03 0.68 7.41
C ASN A 34 12.97 0.98 8.58
N GLU A 35 13.14 0.01 9.49
CA GLU A 35 14.28 -0.06 10.42
C GLU A 35 15.64 -0.12 9.68
N ASN A 36 15.63 -0.49 8.40
CA ASN A 36 16.82 -0.71 7.57
C ASN A 36 17.42 0.58 6.97
N GLU A 37 16.82 1.75 7.18
CA GLU A 37 17.31 3.03 6.64
C GLU A 37 17.83 4.01 7.73
N LEU A 38 17.71 3.65 9.01
CA LEU A 38 18.25 4.44 10.12
C LEU A 38 19.78 4.24 10.20
N LYS A 39 20.52 5.34 10.38
CA LYS A 39 21.97 5.25 10.57
C LYS A 39 22.27 4.58 11.92
N GLU A 40 23.27 3.72 11.95
CA GLU A 40 23.78 3.20 13.22
C GLU A 40 24.28 4.36 14.09
N LEU A 41 23.99 4.26 15.39
CA LEU A 41 24.44 5.24 16.36
C LEU A 41 25.97 5.15 16.48
N GLY A 42 26.68 6.23 16.15
CA GLY A 42 28.12 6.28 16.35
C GLY A 42 28.50 6.21 17.82
N PHE A 43 29.65 5.61 18.13
CA PHE A 43 30.14 5.44 19.52
C PHE A 43 30.15 6.75 20.33
N SER A 44 30.51 7.87 19.69
CA SER A 44 30.50 9.19 20.35
C SER A 44 29.10 9.64 20.76
N ASP A 45 28.09 9.33 19.95
CA ASP A 45 26.70 9.71 20.19
C ASP A 45 26.06 8.84 21.28
N GLU A 46 26.41 7.55 21.31
CA GLU A 46 26.05 6.65 22.39
C GLU A 46 26.59 7.14 23.75
N CYS A 47 27.86 7.55 23.80
CA CYS A 47 28.44 8.14 25.01
C CYS A 47 27.70 9.40 25.48
N VAL A 48 27.26 10.26 24.55
CA VAL A 48 26.49 11.47 24.88
C VAL A 48 25.12 11.10 25.45
N ILE A 49 24.41 10.15 24.86
CA ILE A 49 23.12 9.67 25.39
C ILE A 49 23.31 9.07 26.78
N ARG A 50 24.31 8.21 26.99
CA ARG A 50 24.62 7.62 28.31
C ARG A 50 24.97 8.69 29.36
N LYS A 51 25.72 9.73 28.98
CA LYS A 51 25.98 10.88 29.84
C LYS A 51 24.68 11.62 30.19
N GLY A 52 23.82 11.86 29.21
CA GLY A 52 22.51 12.46 29.41
C GLY A 52 21.65 11.66 30.39
N ILE A 53 21.61 10.33 30.26
CA ILE A 53 20.90 9.44 31.19
C ILE A 53 21.44 9.60 32.61
N ASN A 54 22.77 9.57 32.80
CA ASN A 54 23.38 9.71 34.11
C ASN A 54 23.08 11.07 34.76
N MET A 55 23.04 12.14 33.96
CA MET A 55 22.66 13.48 34.43
C MET A 55 21.21 13.52 34.91
N VAL A 56 20.27 12.93 34.15
CA VAL A 56 18.86 12.83 34.56
C VAL A 56 18.73 12.04 35.87
N LEU A 57 19.44 10.92 36.01
CA LEU A 57 19.46 10.12 37.24
C LEU A 57 20.06 10.88 38.44
N SER A 58 20.93 11.87 38.21
CA SER A 58 21.44 12.77 39.26
C SER A 58 20.61 14.04 39.42
N ASN A 59 19.35 14.06 38.96
CA ASN A 59 18.42 15.19 38.99
C ASN A 59 18.84 16.42 38.17
N ASP A 60 19.76 16.28 37.21
CA ASP A 60 20.10 17.31 36.25
C ASP A 60 19.31 17.13 34.95
N LEU A 61 18.23 17.90 34.83
CA LEU A 61 17.31 17.85 33.69
C LEU A 61 17.91 18.36 32.37
N THR A 62 19.10 18.98 32.38
CA THR A 62 19.82 19.32 31.14
C THR A 62 20.25 18.07 30.37
N GLY A 63 20.35 16.91 31.05
CA GLY A 63 20.56 15.61 30.43
C GLY A 63 19.53 15.26 29.36
N ILE A 64 18.27 15.72 29.51
CA ILE A 64 17.19 15.50 28.54
C ILE A 64 17.50 16.23 27.23
N ASP A 65 18.06 17.44 27.31
CA ASP A 65 18.40 18.24 26.12
C ASP A 65 19.50 17.54 25.30
N PHE A 66 20.50 16.94 25.95
CA PHE A 66 21.54 16.16 25.29
C PHE A 66 20.97 14.94 24.56
N ILE A 67 20.08 14.18 25.23
CA ILE A 67 19.43 13.02 24.60
C ILE A 67 18.59 13.49 23.41
N TYR A 68 17.77 14.53 23.58
CA TYR A 68 16.88 15.03 22.55
C TYR A 68 17.63 15.49 21.30
N GLN A 69 18.72 16.25 21.45
CA GLN A 69 19.53 16.73 20.32
C GLN A 69 20.06 15.57 19.47
N ILE A 70 20.65 14.54 20.08
CA ILE A 70 21.18 13.40 19.33
C ILE A 70 20.08 12.67 18.55
N LEU A 71 18.94 12.41 19.20
CA LEU A 71 17.87 11.65 18.57
C LEU A 71 17.17 12.42 17.46
N TYR A 72 16.98 13.72 17.63
CA TYR A 72 16.26 14.55 16.68
C TYR A 72 17.13 15.01 15.50
N ASP A 73 18.43 15.29 15.74
CA ASP A 73 19.32 15.80 14.69
C ASP A 73 19.87 14.70 13.78
N LYS A 74 20.00 13.46 14.29
CA LYS A 74 20.75 12.40 13.59
C LYS A 74 19.93 11.22 13.09
N GLU A 75 18.68 11.07 13.51
CA GLU A 75 17.75 10.03 13.02
C GLU A 75 18.39 8.63 13.05
N VAL A 76 18.82 8.24 14.24
CA VAL A 76 19.69 7.09 14.51
C VAL A 76 18.92 5.90 15.06
N LYS A 77 19.33 4.69 14.68
CA LYS A 77 18.86 3.45 15.31
C LYS A 77 19.53 3.33 16.67
N ILE A 78 18.72 3.25 17.72
CA ILE A 78 19.21 3.21 19.10
C ILE A 78 19.19 1.76 19.56
N ASP A 79 20.29 1.32 20.19
CA ASP A 79 20.32 0.00 20.80
C ASP A 79 19.23 -0.16 21.87
N GLN A 80 18.65 -1.36 21.93
CA GLN A 80 17.49 -1.62 22.77
C GLN A 80 17.82 -1.50 24.28
N SER A 81 19.06 -1.80 24.69
CA SER A 81 19.49 -1.62 26.08
C SER A 81 19.50 -0.14 26.47
N LEU A 82 19.86 0.74 25.53
CA LEU A 82 19.89 2.18 25.74
C LEU A 82 18.48 2.75 25.77
N VAL A 83 17.58 2.28 24.91
CA VAL A 83 16.14 2.63 24.97
C VAL A 83 15.54 2.27 26.33
N ASN A 84 15.79 1.05 26.83
CA ASN A 84 15.28 0.63 28.14
C ASN A 84 15.85 1.49 29.28
N SER A 85 17.14 1.86 29.19
CA SER A 85 17.79 2.76 30.16
C SER A 85 17.17 4.15 30.16
N MET A 86 16.84 4.69 28.97
CA MET A 86 16.14 5.98 28.84
C MET A 86 14.72 5.90 29.42
N ILE A 87 13.97 4.84 29.13
CA ILE A 87 12.61 4.65 29.69
C ILE A 87 12.68 4.68 31.22
N GLN A 88 13.60 3.91 31.81
CA GLN A 88 13.79 3.86 33.26
C GLN A 88 14.15 5.22 33.87
N CYS A 89 15.04 5.98 33.23
CA CYS A 89 15.41 7.30 33.75
C CYS A 89 14.28 8.34 33.64
N PHE A 90 13.33 8.16 32.72
CA PHE A 90 12.20 9.07 32.55
C PHE A 90 11.01 8.79 33.47
N VAL A 91 10.90 7.59 34.08
CA VAL A 91 9.77 7.22 34.96
C VAL A 91 9.49 8.28 36.05
N PRO A 92 10.48 8.77 36.82
CA PRO A 92 10.23 9.76 37.87
C PRO A 92 9.68 11.09 37.33
N LEU A 93 10.04 11.46 36.10
CA LEU A 93 9.63 12.72 35.47
C LEU A 93 8.14 12.75 35.16
N PHE A 94 7.55 11.59 34.82
CA PHE A 94 6.11 11.44 34.62
C PHE A 94 5.30 11.59 35.91
N GLN A 95 5.89 11.21 37.05
CA GLN A 95 5.24 11.32 38.36
C GLN A 95 5.30 12.75 38.93
N GLN A 96 6.37 13.49 38.62
CA GLN A 96 6.62 14.83 39.16
C GLN A 96 6.05 15.98 38.31
N ASN A 97 5.40 15.67 37.18
CA ASN A 97 4.85 16.65 36.24
C ASN A 97 5.89 17.72 35.80
N SER A 98 7.07 17.25 35.38
CA SER A 98 8.22 18.09 35.01
C SER A 98 7.92 19.01 33.82
N ASN A 99 8.53 20.21 33.82
CA ASN A 99 8.45 21.17 32.70
C ASN A 99 9.11 20.64 31.40
N LYS A 100 9.91 19.57 31.46
CA LYS A 100 10.55 18.91 30.31
C LYS A 100 9.71 17.76 29.72
N LEU A 101 8.51 17.49 30.25
CA LEU A 101 7.70 16.33 29.84
C LEU A 101 7.39 16.25 28.34
N ILE A 102 7.12 17.38 27.68
CA ILE A 102 6.90 17.40 26.22
C ILE A 102 8.15 16.88 25.49
N MET A 103 9.34 17.26 25.94
CA MET A 103 10.59 16.81 25.33
C MET A 103 10.82 15.32 25.57
N VAL A 104 10.50 14.84 26.78
CA VAL A 104 10.52 13.41 27.11
C VAL A 104 9.57 12.62 26.21
N LEU A 105 8.35 13.12 25.99
CA LEU A 105 7.38 12.47 25.09
C LEU A 105 7.91 12.44 23.64
N LYS A 106 8.53 13.52 23.17
CA LYS A 106 9.17 13.52 21.84
C LYS A 106 10.31 12.51 21.74
N ILE A 107 11.14 12.38 22.78
CA ILE A 107 12.17 11.34 22.86
C ILE A 107 11.52 9.96 22.78
N LEU A 108 10.50 9.70 23.61
CA LEU A 108 9.79 8.43 23.63
C LEU A 108 9.15 8.09 22.29
N HIS A 109 8.56 9.07 21.61
CA HIS A 109 8.02 8.87 20.26
C HIS A 109 9.12 8.44 19.30
N GLN A 110 10.28 9.11 19.27
CA GLN A 110 11.40 8.71 18.41
C GLN A 110 11.93 7.31 18.76
N THR A 111 12.09 6.99 20.04
CA THR A 111 12.54 5.65 20.46
C THR A 111 11.48 4.58 20.19
N SER A 112 10.20 4.96 20.09
CA SER A 112 9.10 4.03 19.83
C SER A 112 9.06 3.51 18.39
N LEU A 113 9.80 4.13 17.45
CA LEU A 113 9.83 3.72 16.04
C LEU A 113 10.49 2.33 15.82
N GLY A 114 11.31 1.87 16.76
CA GLY A 114 11.95 0.54 16.73
C GLY A 114 11.72 -0.22 18.04
N ILE A 115 10.55 -0.03 18.66
CA ILE A 115 10.28 -0.58 19.99
C ILE A 115 10.00 -2.08 19.95
N THR A 116 10.64 -2.83 20.85
CA THR A 116 10.41 -4.27 21.00
C THR A 116 9.32 -4.56 22.02
N TYR A 117 8.79 -5.79 21.97
CA TYR A 117 7.84 -6.33 22.95
C TYR A 117 8.30 -6.10 24.41
N GLN A 118 9.58 -6.32 24.70
CA GLN A 118 10.13 -6.16 26.05
C GLN A 118 10.05 -4.71 26.55
N SER A 119 10.30 -3.73 25.68
CA SER A 119 10.19 -2.32 26.04
C SER A 119 8.75 -1.89 26.29
N VAL A 120 7.79 -2.45 25.53
CA VAL A 120 6.37 -2.20 25.80
C VAL A 120 5.99 -2.71 27.19
N GLU A 121 6.45 -3.90 27.59
CA GLU A 121 6.24 -4.42 28.94
C GLU A 121 6.85 -3.52 30.02
N ILE A 122 8.06 -2.98 29.81
CA ILE A 122 8.65 -2.00 30.74
C ILE A 122 7.78 -0.73 30.83
N LEU A 123 7.29 -0.20 29.71
CA LEU A 123 6.39 0.96 29.70
C LEU A 123 5.06 0.68 30.42
N LYS A 124 4.54 -0.55 30.34
CA LYS A 124 3.34 -0.96 31.10
C LYS A 124 3.64 -1.01 32.60
N GLN A 125 4.69 -1.72 33.00
CA GLN A 125 5.07 -1.92 34.41
C GLN A 125 5.41 -0.61 35.13
N THR A 126 5.97 0.36 34.40
CA THR A 126 6.32 1.68 34.93
C THR A 126 5.16 2.67 34.97
N GLY A 127 3.97 2.28 34.48
CA GLY A 127 2.78 3.13 34.45
C GLY A 127 2.78 4.20 33.35
N ILE A 128 3.77 4.21 32.46
CA ILE A 128 3.86 5.19 31.36
C ILE A 128 2.69 4.98 30.40
N VAL A 129 2.32 3.73 30.08
CA VAL A 129 1.14 3.46 29.23
C VAL A 129 -0.14 4.08 29.83
N SER A 130 -0.36 3.92 31.13
CA SER A 130 -1.50 4.52 31.83
C SER A 130 -1.46 6.05 31.79
N PHE A 131 -0.27 6.65 31.92
CA PHE A 131 -0.08 8.09 31.76
C PHE A 131 -0.44 8.57 30.35
N LEU A 132 0.01 7.87 29.31
CA LEU A 132 -0.32 8.20 27.91
C LEU A 132 -1.83 8.11 27.65
N ILE A 133 -2.48 7.04 28.15
CA ILE A 133 -3.94 6.87 28.05
C ILE A 133 -4.65 8.04 28.73
N SER A 134 -4.26 8.39 29.97
CA SER A 134 -4.85 9.50 30.71
C SER A 134 -4.75 10.82 29.94
N ASN A 135 -3.60 11.10 29.32
CA ASN A 135 -3.41 12.32 28.52
C ASN A 135 -4.29 12.39 27.27
N ILE A 136 -4.74 11.24 26.77
CA ILE A 136 -5.60 11.15 25.60
C ILE A 136 -7.07 11.28 26.00
N ILE A 137 -7.50 10.66 27.10
CA ILE A 137 -8.93 10.62 27.48
C ILE A 137 -9.36 11.73 28.45
N ASN A 138 -8.42 12.36 29.18
CA ASN A 138 -8.71 13.40 30.18
C ASN A 138 -8.28 14.81 29.71
N GLN A 139 -8.25 15.07 28.40
CA GLN A 139 -7.95 16.41 27.86
C GLN A 139 -8.98 17.43 28.35
N LEU A 140 -8.57 18.36 29.21
CA LEU A 140 -9.46 19.41 29.77
C LEU A 140 -9.14 20.83 29.27
N SER A 141 -8.09 21.05 28.44
CA SER A 141 -7.77 22.40 27.94
C SER A 141 -6.86 22.42 26.69
N SER A 142 -6.94 23.52 25.92
CA SER A 142 -6.20 23.78 24.67
C SER A 142 -4.67 23.86 24.81
N ILE A 143 -4.14 23.99 26.03
CA ILE A 143 -2.68 23.96 26.31
C ILE A 143 -2.12 22.53 26.18
N ASN A 144 -2.98 21.50 26.15
CA ASN A 144 -2.59 20.09 26.24
C ASN A 144 -2.52 19.36 24.87
N ILE A 145 -2.65 20.07 23.75
CA ILE A 145 -2.72 19.45 22.40
C ILE A 145 -1.42 18.71 22.06
N THR A 146 -0.25 19.23 22.44
CA THR A 146 1.02 18.54 22.18
C THR A 146 1.13 17.21 22.93
N PHE A 147 0.65 17.14 24.17
CA PHE A 147 0.61 15.88 24.91
C PHE A 147 -0.34 14.88 24.25
N PHE A 148 -1.49 15.32 23.76
CA PHE A 148 -2.41 14.46 23.00
C PHE A 148 -1.73 13.90 21.75
N ILE A 149 -1.10 14.75 20.95
CA ILE A 149 -0.42 14.37 19.71
C ILE A 149 0.66 13.33 19.99
N GLU A 150 1.60 13.65 20.89
CA GLU A 150 2.71 12.75 21.18
C GLU A 150 2.23 11.45 21.84
N SER A 151 1.27 11.51 22.77
CA SER A 151 0.75 10.30 23.43
C SER A 151 0.02 9.39 22.45
N SER A 152 -0.74 9.96 21.53
CA SER A 152 -1.47 9.21 20.50
C SER A 152 -0.51 8.51 19.54
N HIS A 153 0.55 9.21 19.11
CA HIS A 153 1.59 8.62 18.26
C HIS A 153 2.37 7.51 18.96
N ILE A 154 2.75 7.71 20.23
CA ILE A 154 3.43 6.68 21.02
C ILE A 154 2.53 5.45 21.15
N LEU A 155 1.29 5.60 21.62
CA LEU A 155 0.37 4.45 21.75
C LEU A 155 0.13 3.74 20.41
N ALA A 156 0.03 4.49 19.31
CA ALA A 156 -0.12 3.91 17.98
C ALA A 156 1.06 2.99 17.62
N LEU A 157 2.29 3.36 17.98
CA LEU A 157 3.49 2.54 17.80
C LEU A 157 3.53 1.35 18.77
N LEU A 158 3.13 1.55 20.03
CA LEU A 158 3.05 0.45 21.01
C LEU A 158 2.06 -0.63 20.58
N PHE A 159 0.90 -0.25 20.03
CA PHE A 159 -0.09 -1.20 19.52
C PHE A 159 0.42 -2.00 18.32
N GLN A 160 1.23 -1.39 17.46
CA GLN A 160 1.87 -2.08 16.34
C GLN A 160 2.90 -3.11 16.84
N ALA A 161 3.65 -2.76 17.88
CA ALA A 161 4.64 -3.66 18.49
C ALA A 161 4.01 -4.79 19.32
N GLN A 162 2.89 -4.53 19.99
CA GLN A 162 2.20 -5.50 20.85
C GLN A 162 0.67 -5.41 20.71
N ILE A 163 0.10 -6.26 19.85
CA ILE A 163 -1.35 -6.32 19.61
C ILE A 163 -2.14 -6.63 20.90
N GLN A 164 -1.55 -7.38 21.84
CA GLN A 164 -2.20 -7.68 23.14
C GLN A 164 -2.50 -6.40 23.93
N LEU A 165 -1.59 -5.42 23.94
CA LEU A 165 -1.82 -4.14 24.60
C LEU A 165 -3.00 -3.38 23.97
N ARG A 166 -3.10 -3.41 22.64
CA ARG A 166 -4.27 -2.85 21.93
C ARG A 166 -5.54 -3.56 22.37
N ASN A 167 -5.52 -4.90 22.44
CA ASN A 167 -6.69 -5.71 22.79
C ASN A 167 -7.21 -5.41 24.20
N GLU A 168 -6.33 -5.09 25.16
CA GLU A 168 -6.72 -4.64 26.52
C GLU A 168 -7.57 -3.36 26.50
N LEU A 169 -7.46 -2.55 25.43
CA LEU A 169 -8.17 -1.29 25.26
C LEU A 169 -9.35 -1.36 24.28
N LEU A 170 -9.69 -2.55 23.76
CA LEU A 170 -10.85 -2.77 22.87
C LEU A 170 -12.18 -2.75 23.64
N THR A 171 -12.49 -1.63 24.30
CA THR A 171 -13.74 -1.44 25.03
C THR A 171 -14.53 -0.27 24.46
N GLU A 172 -15.86 -0.37 24.50
CA GLU A 172 -16.72 0.74 24.07
C GLU A 172 -16.50 2.00 24.91
N GLU A 173 -16.27 1.86 26.22
CA GLU A 173 -16.02 2.99 27.10
C GLU A 173 -14.78 3.79 26.66
N PHE A 174 -13.67 3.10 26.40
CA PHE A 174 -12.43 3.73 25.99
C PHE A 174 -12.60 4.46 24.65
N ILE A 175 -13.14 3.78 23.64
CA ILE A 175 -13.26 4.38 22.32
C ILE A 175 -14.26 5.55 22.31
N ASN A 176 -15.38 5.47 23.05
CA ASN A 176 -16.32 6.59 23.14
C ASN A 176 -15.65 7.83 23.75
N LYS A 177 -14.85 7.65 24.81
CA LYS A 177 -14.07 8.75 25.42
C LYS A 177 -13.05 9.33 24.45
N PHE A 178 -12.29 8.47 23.77
CA PHE A 178 -11.31 8.89 22.77
C PHE A 178 -11.97 9.71 21.65
N LEU A 179 -13.09 9.20 21.09
CA LEU A 179 -13.79 9.85 19.99
C LEU A 179 -14.40 11.19 20.40
N SER A 180 -14.91 11.31 21.63
CA SER A 180 -15.39 12.58 22.19
C SER A 180 -14.28 13.63 22.22
N VAL A 181 -13.10 13.28 22.74
CA VAL A 181 -11.94 14.18 22.77
C VAL A 181 -11.46 14.51 21.35
N ALA A 182 -11.40 13.50 20.48
CA ALA A 182 -11.01 13.69 19.09
C ALA A 182 -11.92 14.70 18.38
N GLN A 183 -13.24 14.59 18.54
CA GLN A 183 -14.22 15.52 17.96
C GLN A 183 -14.03 16.96 18.44
N GLU A 184 -13.75 17.17 19.73
CA GLU A 184 -13.44 18.50 20.26
C GLU A 184 -12.17 19.07 19.61
N LEU A 185 -11.12 18.26 19.48
CA LEU A 185 -9.83 18.68 18.95
C LEU A 185 -9.80 18.87 17.42
N ILE A 186 -10.66 18.19 16.68
CA ILE A 186 -10.79 18.34 15.21
C ILE A 186 -11.15 19.78 14.83
N ASN A 187 -11.86 20.51 15.69
CA ASN A 187 -12.21 21.92 15.47
C ASN A 187 -11.02 22.88 15.53
N CYS A 188 -9.83 22.42 15.98
CA CYS A 188 -8.63 23.23 16.03
C CYS A 188 -7.92 23.39 14.67
N GLU A 189 -8.37 22.68 13.62
CA GLU A 189 -7.84 22.72 12.24
C GLU A 189 -6.31 22.44 12.12
N ASP A 190 -5.67 21.87 13.14
CA ASP A 190 -4.25 21.51 13.10
C ASP A 190 -4.05 20.14 12.44
N ALA A 191 -3.34 20.12 11.30
CA ALA A 191 -3.01 18.90 10.56
C ALA A 191 -2.28 17.83 11.40
N GLN A 192 -1.53 18.21 12.45
CA GLN A 192 -0.87 17.26 13.35
C GLN A 192 -1.87 16.53 14.25
N VAL A 193 -2.95 17.21 14.67
CA VAL A 193 -4.03 16.58 15.44
C VAL A 193 -4.73 15.53 14.59
N PHE A 194 -5.07 15.85 13.34
CA PHE A 194 -5.68 14.88 12.42
C PHE A 194 -4.78 13.66 12.17
N LYS A 195 -3.48 13.89 12.01
CA LYS A 195 -2.50 12.80 11.86
C LYS A 195 -2.42 11.94 13.12
N ALA A 196 -2.39 12.55 14.30
CA ALA A 196 -2.35 11.83 15.58
C ALA A 196 -3.59 10.95 15.76
N ILE A 197 -4.79 11.52 15.56
CA ILE A 197 -6.07 10.79 15.61
C ILE A 197 -6.05 9.64 14.60
N GLY A 198 -5.72 9.94 13.34
CA GLY A 198 -5.72 8.94 12.28
C GLY A 198 -4.71 7.82 12.52
N SER A 199 -3.49 8.15 12.94
CA SER A 199 -2.45 7.15 13.25
C SER A 199 -2.88 6.26 14.41
N PHE A 200 -3.44 6.85 15.47
CA PHE A 200 -3.99 6.09 16.59
C PHE A 200 -5.09 5.14 16.13
N LEU A 201 -6.11 5.63 15.42
CA LEU A 201 -7.21 4.81 14.93
C LEU A 201 -6.74 3.73 13.94
N ALA A 202 -5.76 4.03 13.09
CA ALA A 202 -5.23 3.06 12.13
C ALA A 202 -4.54 1.88 12.82
N SER A 203 -3.76 2.14 13.87
CA SER A 203 -3.16 1.10 14.71
C SER A 203 -4.20 0.37 15.56
N TYR A 204 -5.13 1.11 16.17
CA TYR A 204 -6.18 0.54 17.03
C TYR A 204 -7.11 -0.40 16.25
N THR A 205 -7.39 -0.10 14.99
CA THR A 205 -8.27 -0.89 14.12
C THR A 205 -7.56 -2.01 13.35
N HIS A 206 -6.23 -2.07 13.39
CA HIS A 206 -5.49 -3.11 12.67
C HIS A 206 -5.85 -4.51 13.19
N GLN A 207 -6.21 -5.45 12.29
CA GLN A 207 -6.55 -6.84 12.65
C GLN A 207 -7.57 -6.93 13.80
N LEU A 208 -8.72 -6.27 13.67
CA LEU A 208 -9.76 -6.29 14.71
C LEU A 208 -10.41 -7.68 14.84
N PRO A 209 -10.62 -8.17 16.08
CA PRO A 209 -11.42 -9.37 16.34
C PRO A 209 -12.88 -9.18 15.89
N PHE A 210 -13.52 -10.26 15.44
CA PHE A 210 -14.93 -10.24 14.99
C PHE A 210 -15.94 -9.77 16.06
N GLN A 211 -15.61 -9.85 17.35
CA GLN A 211 -16.49 -9.38 18.43
C GLN A 211 -16.55 -7.84 18.51
N CYS A 212 -15.64 -7.13 17.82
CA CYS A 212 -15.51 -5.68 17.89
C CYS A 212 -16.28 -4.93 16.77
N GLU A 213 -17.35 -5.52 16.23
CA GLU A 213 -18.12 -4.88 15.14
C GLU A 213 -18.71 -3.53 15.58
N SER A 214 -19.25 -3.41 16.80
CA SER A 214 -19.83 -2.14 17.30
C SER A 214 -18.79 -1.02 17.39
N ILE A 215 -17.59 -1.33 17.89
CA ILE A 215 -16.45 -0.41 17.92
C ILE A 215 -16.04 -0.02 16.50
N SER A 216 -16.00 -0.98 15.58
CA SER A 216 -15.61 -0.76 14.19
C SER A 216 -16.56 0.18 13.47
N ILE A 217 -17.87 0.03 13.68
CA ILE A 217 -18.90 0.92 13.10
C ILE A 217 -18.66 2.36 13.55
N LYS A 218 -18.50 2.61 14.85
CA LYS A 218 -18.28 3.96 15.41
C LYS A 218 -17.02 4.61 14.83
N ILE A 219 -15.92 3.85 14.73
CA ILE A 219 -14.67 4.36 14.17
C ILE A 219 -14.81 4.62 12.67
N TYR A 220 -15.51 3.75 11.94
CA TYR A 220 -15.76 3.93 10.51
C TYR A 220 -16.52 5.23 10.23
N GLU A 221 -17.58 5.52 10.98
CA GLU A 221 -18.39 6.74 10.82
C GLU A 221 -17.55 8.01 10.96
N ILE A 222 -16.71 8.08 11.99
CA ILE A 222 -15.82 9.24 12.19
C ILE A 222 -14.72 9.29 11.13
N ALA A 223 -14.15 8.15 10.74
CA ALA A 223 -13.17 8.11 9.67
C ALA A 223 -13.76 8.60 8.34
N HIS A 224 -15.03 8.26 8.06
CA HIS A 224 -15.74 8.73 6.86
C HIS A 224 -16.01 10.24 6.92
N GLU A 225 -16.47 10.76 8.06
CA GLU A 225 -16.64 12.21 8.26
C GLU A 225 -15.31 12.97 8.04
N LEU A 226 -14.22 12.47 8.64
CA LEU A 226 -12.90 13.07 8.50
C LEU A 226 -12.35 12.95 7.08
N LEU A 227 -12.63 11.84 6.39
CA LEU A 227 -12.22 11.65 5.01
C LEU A 227 -12.74 12.80 4.13
N GLN A 228 -14.00 13.19 4.30
CA GLN A 228 -14.64 14.27 3.53
C GLN A 228 -13.99 15.65 3.74
N ARG A 229 -13.36 15.88 4.90
CA ARG A 229 -12.69 17.15 5.24
C ARG A 229 -11.17 17.12 5.05
N SER A 230 -10.62 15.98 4.64
CA SER A 230 -9.18 15.73 4.62
C SER A 230 -8.57 15.84 3.23
N PHE A 231 -7.24 15.98 3.16
CA PHE A 231 -6.48 15.94 1.92
C PHE A 231 -5.09 15.33 2.14
N GLY A 232 -4.50 14.80 1.08
CA GLY A 232 -3.13 14.29 1.07
C GLY A 232 -2.88 13.19 2.10
N ASP A 233 -1.96 13.41 3.03
CA ASP A 233 -1.55 12.37 3.98
C ASP A 233 -2.62 12.04 5.03
N VAL A 234 -3.45 13.01 5.44
CA VAL A 234 -4.56 12.77 6.38
C VAL A 234 -5.62 11.87 5.72
N MET A 235 -5.98 12.18 4.48
CA MET A 235 -6.91 11.36 3.69
C MET A 235 -6.40 9.92 3.54
N ALA A 236 -5.11 9.76 3.22
CA ALA A 236 -4.50 8.43 3.11
C ALA A 236 -4.57 7.63 4.43
N ILE A 237 -4.42 8.30 5.59
CA ILE A 237 -4.55 7.65 6.89
C ILE A 237 -6.01 7.25 7.16
N MET A 238 -6.99 8.12 6.88
CA MET A 238 -8.40 7.78 7.07
C MET A 238 -8.84 6.60 6.18
N LEU A 239 -8.32 6.51 4.95
CA LEU A 239 -8.56 5.34 4.09
C LEU A 239 -8.00 4.04 4.69
N ILE A 240 -6.89 4.08 5.43
CA ILE A 240 -6.37 2.92 6.16
C ILE A 240 -7.34 2.53 7.29
N VAL A 241 -7.80 3.50 8.08
CA VAL A 241 -8.78 3.27 9.15
C VAL A 241 -10.07 2.65 8.59
N MET A 242 -10.59 3.21 7.51
CA MET A 242 -11.79 2.70 6.83
C MET A 242 -11.58 1.29 6.28
N LYS A 243 -10.42 0.99 5.68
CA LYS A 243 -10.08 -0.37 5.27
C LYS A 243 -10.10 -1.33 6.46
N HIS A 244 -9.37 -1.02 7.52
CA HIS A 244 -9.24 -1.89 8.70
C HIS A 244 -10.59 -2.17 9.38
N THR A 245 -11.41 -1.13 9.55
CA THR A 245 -12.74 -1.26 10.15
C THR A 245 -13.74 -2.00 9.28
N SER A 246 -13.53 -2.12 7.97
CA SER A 246 -14.45 -2.81 7.06
C SER A 246 -13.96 -4.21 6.63
N GLU A 247 -12.67 -4.51 6.80
CA GLU A 247 -12.02 -5.75 6.35
C GLU A 247 -12.68 -7.03 6.89
N SER A 248 -13.18 -6.98 8.14
CA SER A 248 -13.82 -8.11 8.82
C SER A 248 -15.36 -8.03 8.86
N PHE A 249 -15.97 -6.93 8.43
CA PHE A 249 -17.38 -6.62 8.73
C PHE A 249 -18.15 -6.20 7.49
N GLN A 250 -18.82 -7.16 6.85
CA GLN A 250 -19.61 -6.93 5.64
C GLN A 250 -20.70 -5.86 5.82
N ARG A 251 -21.28 -5.76 7.03
CA ARG A 251 -22.29 -4.74 7.36
C ARG A 251 -21.78 -3.32 7.13
N ILE A 252 -20.53 -3.04 7.54
CA ILE A 252 -19.91 -1.72 7.36
C ILE A 252 -19.76 -1.41 5.86
N ILE A 253 -19.34 -2.40 5.06
CA ILE A 253 -19.24 -2.23 3.60
C ILE A 253 -20.61 -1.92 2.99
N LYS A 254 -21.67 -2.65 3.39
CA LYS A 254 -23.04 -2.40 2.90
C LYS A 254 -23.52 -0.99 3.23
N THR A 255 -23.41 -0.59 4.50
CA THR A 255 -23.78 0.77 4.94
C THR A 255 -23.01 1.84 4.18
N ALA A 256 -21.71 1.62 3.95
CA ALA A 256 -20.89 2.55 3.18
C ALA A 256 -21.38 2.71 1.73
N LEU A 257 -21.74 1.61 1.08
CA LEU A 257 -22.28 1.60 -0.28
C LEU A 257 -23.63 2.31 -0.34
N ASP A 258 -24.53 2.03 0.61
CA ASP A 258 -25.84 2.69 0.72
C ASP A 258 -25.70 4.21 0.91
N ASN A 259 -24.64 4.65 1.59
CA ASN A 259 -24.29 6.05 1.78
C ASN A 259 -23.51 6.67 0.60
N GLY A 260 -23.36 5.95 -0.52
CA GLY A 260 -22.76 6.48 -1.74
C GLY A 260 -21.24 6.63 -1.71
N ILE A 261 -20.52 5.91 -0.83
CA ILE A 261 -19.06 6.01 -0.69
C ILE A 261 -18.32 5.84 -2.03
N MET A 262 -18.84 5.04 -2.96
CA MET A 262 -18.18 4.73 -4.21
C MET A 262 -17.93 5.96 -5.08
N GLN A 263 -18.83 6.96 -5.08
CA GLN A 263 -18.61 8.22 -5.81
C GLN A 263 -17.42 8.99 -5.23
N GLN A 264 -17.26 8.97 -3.91
CA GLN A 264 -16.11 9.56 -3.24
C GLN A 264 -14.82 8.81 -3.58
N LEU A 265 -14.85 7.47 -3.62
CA LEU A 265 -13.68 6.66 -4.01
C LEU A 265 -13.27 6.88 -5.47
N VAL A 266 -14.23 7.00 -6.39
CA VAL A 266 -13.98 7.41 -7.79
C VAL A 266 -13.27 8.75 -7.83
N SER A 267 -13.76 9.74 -7.07
CA SER A 267 -13.13 11.06 -7.01
C SER A 267 -11.70 11.00 -6.49
N ILE A 268 -11.40 10.10 -5.55
CA ILE A 268 -10.04 9.89 -5.03
C ILE A 268 -9.12 9.20 -6.06
N ILE A 269 -9.63 8.32 -6.91
CA ILE A 269 -8.85 7.74 -8.02
C ILE A 269 -8.39 8.82 -8.99
N LEU A 270 -9.19 9.87 -9.19
CA LEU A 270 -8.85 11.00 -10.06
C LEU A 270 -8.09 12.13 -9.33
N TYR A 271 -7.95 12.04 -8.01
CA TYR A 271 -7.28 13.06 -7.18
C TYR A 271 -5.75 12.99 -7.29
N ASP A 272 -5.05 14.13 -7.25
CA ASP A 272 -3.58 14.22 -7.35
C ASP A 272 -2.85 13.77 -6.05
N SER A 273 -3.00 12.50 -5.68
CA SER A 273 -2.18 11.85 -4.64
C SER A 273 -2.11 10.34 -4.82
N ASP A 274 -0.99 9.85 -5.35
CA ASP A 274 -0.71 8.42 -5.55
C ASP A 274 -0.94 7.57 -4.28
N LYS A 275 -0.56 8.10 -3.10
CA LYS A 275 -0.81 7.41 -1.84
C LYS A 275 -2.30 7.13 -1.60
N CYS A 276 -3.16 8.09 -1.89
CA CYS A 276 -4.59 7.93 -1.66
C CYS A 276 -5.17 6.92 -2.64
N LYS A 277 -4.77 7.01 -3.92
CA LYS A 277 -5.12 6.04 -4.95
C LYS A 277 -4.72 4.61 -4.55
N GLU A 278 -3.48 4.41 -4.10
CA GLU A 278 -2.99 3.12 -3.60
C GLU A 278 -3.87 2.59 -2.46
N ARG A 279 -4.22 3.44 -1.48
CA ARG A 279 -5.08 3.02 -0.35
C ARG A 279 -6.49 2.67 -0.79
N VAL A 280 -7.07 3.42 -1.72
CA VAL A 280 -8.40 3.13 -2.25
C VAL A 280 -8.40 1.80 -3.01
N LEU A 281 -7.44 1.57 -3.92
CA LEU A 281 -7.33 0.31 -4.66
C LEU A 281 -7.24 -0.90 -3.72
N LYS A 282 -6.39 -0.81 -2.69
CA LYS A 282 -6.22 -1.87 -1.67
C LYS A 282 -7.48 -2.09 -0.83
N MET A 283 -8.21 -1.02 -0.50
CA MET A 283 -9.46 -1.13 0.25
C MET A 283 -10.57 -1.77 -0.59
N VAL A 284 -10.78 -1.28 -1.82
CA VAL A 284 -11.82 -1.80 -2.72
C VAL A 284 -11.55 -3.27 -3.05
N LEU A 285 -10.31 -3.67 -3.28
CA LEU A 285 -9.96 -5.07 -3.56
C LEU A 285 -10.28 -6.00 -2.38
N VAL A 286 -10.13 -5.52 -1.14
CA VAL A 286 -10.56 -6.27 0.05
C VAL A 286 -12.09 -6.38 0.09
N TRP A 287 -12.80 -5.31 -0.25
CA TRP A 287 -14.27 -5.32 -0.28
C TRP A 287 -14.83 -6.27 -1.34
N CYS A 288 -14.18 -6.36 -2.50
CA CYS A 288 -14.50 -7.32 -3.56
C CYS A 288 -14.57 -8.77 -3.01
N LYS A 289 -13.71 -9.12 -2.05
CA LYS A 289 -13.68 -10.47 -1.46
C LYS A 289 -14.75 -10.71 -0.39
N LYS A 290 -15.51 -9.68 -0.01
CA LYS A 290 -16.36 -9.69 1.20
C LYS A 290 -17.81 -9.29 0.96
N CYS A 291 -18.12 -8.56 -0.11
CA CYS A 291 -19.44 -7.95 -0.26
C CYS A 291 -19.96 -7.96 -1.71
N ASP A 292 -20.90 -8.88 -1.98
CA ASP A 292 -21.51 -9.06 -3.31
C ASP A 292 -22.26 -7.82 -3.81
N SER A 293 -22.79 -6.97 -2.92
CA SER A 293 -23.48 -5.75 -3.34
C SER A 293 -22.53 -4.69 -3.92
N LEU A 294 -21.22 -4.83 -3.72
CA LEU A 294 -20.21 -3.90 -4.26
C LEU A 294 -20.27 -3.84 -5.78
N TRP A 295 -20.54 -4.96 -6.45
CA TRP A 295 -20.51 -5.10 -7.91
C TRP A 295 -21.41 -4.11 -8.64
N LEU A 296 -22.54 -3.76 -8.03
CA LEU A 296 -23.50 -2.80 -8.58
C LEU A 296 -22.91 -1.39 -8.76
N SER A 297 -21.86 -1.07 -8.01
CA SER A 297 -21.21 0.25 -8.02
C SER A 297 -19.80 0.25 -8.62
N MET A 298 -19.26 -0.92 -8.97
CA MET A 298 -17.85 -1.07 -9.40
C MET A 298 -17.55 -0.55 -10.79
N ASN A 299 -18.53 -0.53 -11.71
CA ASN A 299 -18.28 -0.10 -13.09
C ASN A 299 -17.73 1.33 -13.16
N SER A 300 -18.32 2.25 -12.40
CA SER A 300 -17.86 3.65 -12.34
C SER A 300 -16.43 3.78 -11.82
N PHE A 301 -16.05 2.93 -10.87
CA PHE A 301 -14.71 2.89 -10.29
C PHE A 301 -13.67 2.34 -11.28
N VAL A 302 -13.98 1.26 -11.99
CA VAL A 302 -13.11 0.71 -13.03
C VAL A 302 -12.92 1.68 -14.19
N LEU A 303 -13.99 2.35 -14.64
CA LEU A 303 -13.92 3.38 -15.67
C LEU A 303 -13.02 4.56 -15.26
N ALA A 304 -13.06 4.96 -13.99
CA ALA A 304 -12.16 5.98 -13.47
C ALA A 304 -10.69 5.55 -13.54
N ILE A 305 -10.39 4.29 -13.22
CA ILE A 305 -9.04 3.72 -13.40
C ILE A 305 -8.64 3.78 -14.88
N PHE A 306 -9.49 3.28 -15.78
CA PHE A 306 -9.23 3.29 -17.23
C PHE A 306 -8.91 4.69 -17.75
N SER A 307 -9.64 5.71 -17.31
CA SER A 307 -9.41 7.10 -17.72
C SER A 307 -8.05 7.66 -17.25
N TYR A 308 -7.47 7.10 -16.18
CA TYR A 308 -6.23 7.60 -15.58
C TYR A 308 -4.98 6.78 -15.94
N LEU A 309 -5.13 5.58 -16.52
CA LEU A 309 -4.01 4.66 -16.78
C LEU A 309 -2.81 5.31 -17.48
N LYS A 310 -3.06 6.14 -18.50
CA LYS A 310 -2.01 6.82 -19.30
C LYS A 310 -1.26 7.92 -18.52
N GLU A 311 -1.88 8.48 -17.49
CA GLU A 311 -1.34 9.59 -16.68
C GLU A 311 -0.71 9.10 -15.37
N ALA A 312 -0.88 7.82 -15.05
CA ALA A 312 -0.38 7.20 -13.83
C ALA A 312 1.16 7.26 -13.73
N SER A 313 1.68 7.57 -12.53
CA SER A 313 3.07 7.30 -12.21
C SER A 313 3.33 5.79 -12.20
N ASN A 314 4.57 5.34 -12.40
CA ASN A 314 4.85 3.90 -12.44
C ASN A 314 4.43 3.17 -11.16
N ASP A 315 4.63 3.79 -10.00
CA ASP A 315 4.27 3.21 -8.70
C ASP A 315 2.77 2.96 -8.59
N ILE A 316 1.94 3.93 -9.02
CA ILE A 316 0.48 3.75 -8.99
C ILE A 316 -0.02 2.89 -10.15
N LEU A 317 0.65 2.92 -11.30
CA LEU A 317 0.32 2.07 -12.45
C LEU A 317 0.46 0.58 -12.09
N ILE A 318 1.49 0.20 -11.34
CA ILE A 318 1.65 -1.16 -10.80
C ILE A 318 0.40 -1.58 -10.01
N GLU A 319 -0.05 -0.74 -9.08
CA GLU A 319 -1.21 -1.03 -8.24
C GLU A 319 -2.52 -1.08 -9.04
N MET A 320 -2.66 -0.23 -10.07
CA MET A 320 -3.81 -0.22 -10.97
C MET A 320 -3.88 -1.48 -11.84
N ILE A 321 -2.77 -1.89 -12.46
CA ILE A 321 -2.73 -3.12 -13.29
C ILE A 321 -2.97 -4.33 -12.39
N TYR A 322 -2.35 -4.37 -11.21
CA TYR A 322 -2.60 -5.44 -10.23
C TYR A 322 -4.09 -5.52 -9.87
N PHE A 323 -4.71 -4.39 -9.54
CA PHE A 323 -6.14 -4.34 -9.24
C PHE A 323 -7.00 -4.86 -10.41
N LEU A 324 -6.76 -4.36 -11.63
CA LEU A 324 -7.50 -4.77 -12.83
C LEU A 324 -7.32 -6.25 -13.17
N LYS A 325 -6.12 -6.80 -12.95
CA LYS A 325 -5.87 -8.24 -13.11
C LYS A 325 -6.67 -9.06 -12.11
N GLU A 326 -6.70 -8.67 -10.84
CA GLU A 326 -7.42 -9.40 -9.80
C GLU A 326 -8.93 -9.42 -10.04
N LEU A 327 -9.48 -8.45 -10.80
CA LEU A 327 -10.91 -8.42 -11.13
C LEU A 327 -11.40 -9.66 -11.89
N PHE A 328 -10.52 -10.35 -12.63
CA PHE A 328 -10.87 -11.58 -13.33
C PHE A 328 -11.24 -12.74 -12.38
N LEU A 329 -10.80 -12.68 -11.12
CA LEU A 329 -11.06 -13.73 -10.13
C LEU A 329 -12.45 -13.63 -9.48
N PHE A 330 -13.23 -12.57 -9.76
CA PHE A 330 -14.55 -12.37 -9.16
C PHE A 330 -15.66 -12.73 -10.14
N GLU A 331 -16.07 -14.00 -10.14
CA GLU A 331 -17.07 -14.59 -11.06
C GLU A 331 -18.36 -13.75 -11.17
N GLN A 332 -18.84 -13.20 -10.05
CA GLN A 332 -20.08 -12.41 -10.02
C GLN A 332 -19.97 -11.07 -10.78
N TYR A 333 -18.78 -10.45 -10.79
CA TYR A 333 -18.54 -9.17 -11.47
C TYR A 333 -17.96 -9.35 -12.89
N LEU A 334 -17.38 -10.51 -13.16
CA LEU A 334 -16.68 -10.84 -14.39
C LEU A 334 -17.48 -10.47 -15.67
N PRO A 335 -18.78 -10.78 -15.83
CA PRO A 335 -19.52 -10.40 -17.04
C PRO A 335 -19.56 -8.88 -17.28
N SER A 336 -19.73 -8.09 -16.22
CA SER A 336 -19.71 -6.63 -16.31
C SER A 336 -18.31 -6.12 -16.63
N TYR A 337 -17.28 -6.71 -16.02
CA TYR A 337 -15.90 -6.33 -16.27
C TYR A 337 -15.45 -6.63 -17.71
N LEU A 338 -15.79 -7.79 -18.25
CA LEU A 338 -15.50 -8.14 -19.65
C LEU A 338 -16.19 -7.20 -20.62
N LYS A 339 -17.44 -6.82 -20.34
CA LYS A 339 -18.15 -5.79 -21.11
C LYS A 339 -17.39 -4.46 -21.11
N LEU A 340 -16.95 -3.99 -19.93
CA LEU A 340 -16.18 -2.75 -19.82
C LEU A 340 -14.87 -2.81 -20.61
N LEU A 341 -14.13 -3.91 -20.56
CA LEU A 341 -12.88 -4.07 -21.33
C LEU A 341 -13.13 -3.99 -22.83
N LYS A 342 -14.18 -4.64 -23.34
CA LYS A 342 -14.57 -4.60 -24.76
C LYS A 342 -14.99 -3.19 -25.21
N GLU A 343 -15.66 -2.44 -24.33
CA GLU A 343 -16.14 -1.09 -24.62
C GLU A 343 -15.06 -0.01 -24.47
N ASN A 344 -13.95 -0.29 -23.78
CA ASN A 344 -12.86 0.67 -23.51
C ASN A 344 -11.54 0.26 -24.20
N ILE A 345 -11.55 0.27 -25.53
CA ILE A 345 -10.44 -0.17 -26.38
C ILE A 345 -9.13 0.56 -26.05
N ASP A 346 -9.17 1.87 -25.77
CA ASP A 346 -7.99 2.66 -25.43
C ASP A 346 -7.28 2.17 -24.15
N ALA A 347 -8.05 1.72 -23.16
CA ALA A 347 -7.52 1.17 -21.92
C ALA A 347 -6.92 -0.21 -22.14
N LEU A 348 -7.62 -1.08 -22.89
CA LEU A 348 -7.14 -2.40 -23.27
C LEU A 348 -5.82 -2.30 -24.06
N GLN A 349 -5.76 -1.42 -25.06
CA GLN A 349 -4.56 -1.17 -25.86
C GLN A 349 -3.39 -0.72 -24.98
N PHE A 350 -3.63 0.18 -24.03
CA PHE A 350 -2.59 0.66 -23.12
C PHE A 350 -2.06 -0.46 -22.22
N LEU A 351 -2.94 -1.31 -21.67
CA LEU A 351 -2.56 -2.45 -20.82
C LEU A 351 -1.72 -3.47 -21.61
N ILE A 352 -2.11 -3.74 -22.86
CA ILE A 352 -1.35 -4.63 -23.76
C ILE A 352 0.01 -4.03 -24.13
N ALA A 353 0.07 -2.74 -24.47
CA ALA A 353 1.32 -2.07 -24.79
C ALA A 353 2.28 -2.00 -23.59
N SER A 354 1.75 -2.02 -22.36
CA SER A 354 2.53 -2.00 -21.13
C SER A 354 3.40 -3.26 -20.92
N ILE A 355 3.18 -4.34 -21.68
CA ILE A 355 4.11 -5.48 -21.77
C ILE A 355 5.51 -5.04 -22.24
N ARG A 356 5.61 -3.98 -23.04
CA ARG A 356 6.89 -3.42 -23.48
C ARG A 356 7.47 -2.37 -22.51
N SER A 357 6.91 -2.25 -21.30
CA SER A 357 7.41 -1.32 -20.30
C SER A 357 8.87 -1.64 -19.93
N LYS A 358 9.66 -0.59 -19.71
CA LYS A 358 11.02 -0.71 -19.17
C LYS A 358 11.03 -1.04 -17.67
N TYR A 359 9.88 -0.92 -17.00
CA TYR A 359 9.73 -1.25 -15.59
C TYR A 359 9.26 -2.69 -15.46
N LEU A 360 10.14 -3.54 -14.94
CA LEU A 360 9.93 -4.98 -14.80
C LEU A 360 8.57 -5.33 -14.20
N LYS A 361 8.18 -4.67 -13.09
CA LYS A 361 6.93 -5.00 -12.42
C LYS A 361 5.67 -4.66 -13.23
N ILE A 362 5.72 -3.60 -14.04
CA ILE A 362 4.62 -3.24 -14.94
C ILE A 362 4.52 -4.28 -16.06
N GLN A 363 5.65 -4.67 -16.63
CA GLN A 363 5.71 -5.71 -17.66
C GLN A 363 5.16 -7.04 -17.14
N GLU A 364 5.60 -7.50 -15.97
CA GLU A 364 5.10 -8.72 -15.32
C GLU A 364 3.57 -8.70 -15.15
N LEU A 365 3.04 -7.65 -14.52
CA LEU A 365 1.61 -7.56 -14.24
C LEU A 365 0.78 -7.43 -15.52
N SER A 366 1.31 -6.78 -16.56
CA SER A 366 0.64 -6.67 -17.87
C SER A 366 0.59 -8.01 -18.59
N LEU A 367 1.66 -8.81 -18.51
CA LEU A 367 1.67 -10.18 -19.02
C LEU A 367 0.68 -11.07 -18.27
N GLU A 368 0.65 -10.99 -16.95
CA GLU A 368 -0.32 -11.73 -16.13
C GLU A 368 -1.76 -11.29 -16.43
N PHE A 369 -2.00 -9.99 -16.69
CA PHE A 369 -3.30 -9.48 -17.11
C PHE A 369 -3.75 -10.09 -18.45
N VAL A 370 -2.88 -10.09 -19.46
CA VAL A 370 -3.17 -10.70 -20.76
C VAL A 370 -3.40 -12.21 -20.63
N HIS A 371 -2.64 -12.88 -19.78
CA HIS A 371 -2.83 -14.29 -19.51
C HIS A 371 -4.22 -14.60 -18.96
N GLN A 372 -4.75 -13.76 -18.06
CA GLN A 372 -6.13 -13.92 -17.58
C GLN A 372 -7.16 -13.78 -18.71
N ILE A 373 -6.96 -12.86 -19.67
CA ILE A 373 -7.80 -12.77 -20.87
C ILE A 373 -7.78 -14.08 -21.65
N CYS A 374 -6.58 -14.66 -21.83
CA CYS A 374 -6.41 -15.91 -22.56
C CYS A 374 -7.09 -17.10 -21.86
N LEU A 375 -7.00 -17.19 -20.53
CA LEU A 375 -7.62 -18.29 -19.75
C LEU A 375 -9.16 -18.29 -19.83
N LEU A 376 -9.77 -17.11 -19.94
CA LEU A 376 -11.23 -16.98 -20.00
C LEU A 376 -11.84 -17.47 -21.32
N ASN A 377 -11.05 -17.58 -22.39
CA ASN A 377 -11.49 -17.97 -23.73
C ASN A 377 -12.67 -17.14 -24.28
N ASP A 378 -12.82 -15.87 -23.87
CA ASP A 378 -13.78 -14.96 -24.49
C ASP A 378 -13.25 -14.52 -25.86
N CYS A 379 -13.79 -15.12 -26.93
CA CYS A 379 -13.31 -14.93 -28.29
C CYS A 379 -13.30 -13.46 -28.73
N GLN A 380 -14.32 -12.67 -28.37
CA GLN A 380 -14.40 -11.27 -28.77
C GLN A 380 -13.35 -10.42 -28.07
N LEU A 381 -13.14 -10.62 -26.77
CA LEU A 381 -12.11 -9.91 -26.04
C LEU A 381 -10.72 -10.31 -26.51
N MET A 382 -10.51 -11.59 -26.82
CA MET A 382 -9.25 -12.09 -27.34
C MET A 382 -8.95 -11.55 -28.73
N GLU A 383 -9.94 -11.49 -29.63
CA GLU A 383 -9.81 -10.85 -30.94
C GLU A 383 -9.44 -9.37 -30.80
N LEU A 384 -10.14 -8.63 -29.93
CA LEU A 384 -9.80 -7.23 -29.65
C LEU A 384 -8.38 -7.09 -29.09
N ALA A 385 -7.94 -7.99 -28.22
CA ALA A 385 -6.59 -7.97 -27.68
C ALA A 385 -5.54 -8.24 -28.78
N ILE A 386 -5.78 -9.23 -29.65
CA ILE A 386 -4.93 -9.53 -30.82
C ILE A 386 -4.85 -8.32 -31.74
N ASP A 387 -5.98 -7.70 -32.08
CA ASP A 387 -6.04 -6.52 -32.94
C ASP A 387 -5.29 -5.31 -32.33
N ASN A 388 -5.15 -5.28 -30.99
CA ASN A 388 -4.37 -4.29 -30.26
C ASN A 388 -2.89 -4.70 -30.03
N GLY A 389 -2.40 -5.71 -30.76
CA GLY A 389 -0.99 -6.08 -30.79
C GLY A 389 -0.54 -6.99 -29.65
N MET A 390 -1.48 -7.72 -29.02
CA MET A 390 -1.17 -8.65 -27.93
C MET A 390 -0.09 -9.66 -28.32
N VAL A 391 -0.23 -10.31 -29.49
CA VAL A 391 0.68 -11.39 -29.90
C VAL A 391 2.10 -10.85 -30.08
N GLU A 392 2.27 -9.72 -30.77
CA GLU A 392 3.61 -9.14 -30.97
C GLU A 392 4.26 -8.69 -29.66
N ASN A 393 3.50 -8.03 -28.79
CA ASN A 393 4.03 -7.55 -27.52
C ASN A 393 4.46 -8.72 -26.62
N VAL A 394 3.65 -9.79 -26.58
CA VAL A 394 3.94 -11.02 -25.83
C VAL A 394 5.17 -11.74 -26.39
N VAL A 395 5.27 -11.91 -27.72
CA VAL A 395 6.40 -12.61 -28.37
C VAL A 395 7.70 -11.83 -28.26
N ASP A 396 7.66 -10.51 -28.41
CA ASP A 396 8.85 -9.68 -28.21
C ASP A 396 9.36 -9.77 -26.78
N SER A 397 8.45 -9.97 -25.81
CA SER A 397 8.84 -10.09 -24.41
C SER A 397 9.77 -11.30 -24.15
N LEU A 398 9.63 -12.40 -24.89
CA LEU A 398 10.50 -13.59 -24.78
C LEU A 398 11.97 -13.32 -25.10
N THR A 399 12.26 -12.22 -25.80
CA THR A 399 13.64 -11.83 -26.08
C THR A 399 14.33 -11.18 -24.88
N ASN A 400 13.58 -10.82 -23.83
CA ASN A 400 14.14 -10.26 -22.60
C ASN A 400 14.82 -11.34 -21.76
N GLU A 401 16.06 -11.07 -21.36
CA GLU A 401 16.90 -11.98 -20.57
C GLU A 401 16.24 -12.43 -19.26
N TRP A 402 15.53 -11.52 -18.59
CA TRP A 402 14.86 -11.84 -17.34
C TRP A 402 13.72 -12.86 -17.51
N ILE A 403 12.94 -12.78 -18.61
CA ILE A 403 11.83 -13.71 -18.88
C ILE A 403 12.38 -15.09 -19.13
N LYS A 404 13.47 -15.21 -19.90
CA LYS A 404 14.13 -16.49 -20.16
C LYS A 404 14.58 -17.20 -18.89
N ASN A 405 14.88 -16.43 -17.84
CA ASN A 405 15.33 -16.95 -16.55
C ASN A 405 14.17 -17.15 -15.55
N ASP A 406 12.93 -16.79 -15.89
CA ASP A 406 11.73 -17.00 -15.08
C ASP A 406 10.76 -17.96 -15.81
N GLY A 407 10.90 -19.26 -15.53
CA GLY A 407 10.10 -20.31 -16.17
C GLY A 407 8.59 -20.14 -16.00
N ARG A 408 8.12 -19.49 -14.93
CA ARG A 408 6.69 -19.15 -14.76
C ARG A 408 6.25 -18.16 -15.83
N MET A 409 7.07 -17.15 -16.11
CA MET A 409 6.76 -16.12 -17.09
C MET A 409 6.88 -16.64 -18.53
N VAL A 410 7.83 -17.53 -18.80
CA VAL A 410 7.90 -18.27 -20.08
C VAL A 410 6.61 -19.04 -20.32
N SER A 411 6.15 -19.82 -19.33
CA SER A 411 4.91 -20.58 -19.41
C SER A 411 3.68 -19.69 -19.68
N ILE A 412 3.56 -18.58 -18.95
CA ILE A 412 2.49 -17.58 -19.14
C ILE A 412 2.47 -17.05 -20.57
N VAL A 413 3.65 -16.74 -21.12
CA VAL A 413 3.79 -16.21 -22.48
C VAL A 413 3.39 -17.26 -23.51
N LEU A 414 3.94 -18.48 -23.41
CA LEU A 414 3.63 -19.57 -24.34
C LEU A 414 2.14 -19.90 -24.35
N GLU A 415 1.52 -20.00 -23.18
CA GLU A 415 0.08 -20.27 -23.06
C GLU A 415 -0.76 -19.16 -23.68
N SER A 416 -0.37 -17.89 -23.48
CA SER A 416 -1.06 -16.74 -24.08
C SER A 416 -1.02 -16.78 -25.61
N VAL A 417 0.13 -17.11 -26.20
CA VAL A 417 0.24 -17.23 -27.65
C VAL A 417 -0.58 -18.42 -28.18
N LEU A 418 -0.56 -19.55 -27.50
CA LEU A 418 -1.29 -20.73 -27.94
C LEU A 418 -2.80 -20.55 -27.90
N ASN A 419 -3.33 -19.90 -26.88
CA ASN A 419 -4.74 -19.57 -26.82
C ASN A 419 -5.15 -18.58 -27.93
N SER A 420 -4.26 -17.65 -28.31
CA SER A 420 -4.50 -16.77 -29.47
C SER A 420 -4.66 -17.56 -30.78
N PHE A 421 -3.87 -18.63 -30.98
CA PHE A 421 -4.02 -19.51 -32.14
C PHE A 421 -5.32 -20.32 -32.10
N LYS A 422 -5.72 -20.84 -30.93
CA LYS A 422 -6.99 -21.56 -30.79
C LYS A 422 -8.17 -20.67 -31.18
N CYS A 423 -8.22 -19.43 -30.69
CA CYS A 423 -9.27 -18.48 -31.05
C CYS A 423 -9.28 -18.19 -32.56
N SER A 424 -8.10 -18.03 -33.18
CA SER A 424 -7.99 -17.87 -34.63
C SER A 424 -8.43 -19.10 -35.42
N LEU A 425 -8.24 -20.32 -34.90
CA LEU A 425 -8.69 -21.57 -35.52
C LEU A 425 -10.21 -21.74 -35.39
N GLU A 426 -10.82 -21.32 -34.28
CA GLU A 426 -12.29 -21.32 -34.13
C GLU A 426 -12.97 -20.35 -35.10
N ARG A 427 -12.35 -19.19 -35.35
CA ARG A 427 -12.72 -18.25 -36.43
C ARG A 427 -12.63 -18.89 -37.81
N HIS A 428 -11.80 -19.91 -37.96
CA HIS A 428 -11.55 -20.65 -39.19
C HIS A 428 -12.08 -22.09 -39.14
N LYS A 429 -13.22 -22.36 -38.49
CA LYS A 429 -13.98 -23.64 -38.59
C LYS A 429 -14.52 -23.97 -40.01
N GLY A 430 -13.67 -23.74 -41.02
CA GLY A 430 -13.62 -24.45 -42.29
C GLY A 430 -12.22 -24.93 -42.70
N ILE A 431 -11.13 -24.71 -41.94
CA ILE A 431 -9.76 -25.13 -42.33
C ILE A 431 -8.91 -25.61 -41.13
N SER A 432 -8.75 -26.94 -41.10
CA SER A 432 -7.68 -27.82 -40.58
C SER A 432 -7.26 -27.90 -39.10
N GLU A 433 -7.07 -29.18 -38.73
CA GLU A 433 -6.49 -29.86 -37.56
C GLU A 433 -5.51 -29.05 -36.67
N GLY A 434 -5.90 -28.91 -35.40
CA GLY A 434 -5.26 -28.06 -34.40
C GLY A 434 -4.25 -28.75 -33.47
N ILE A 435 -3.49 -27.88 -32.80
CA ILE A 435 -2.46 -28.09 -31.76
C ILE A 435 -2.84 -29.22 -30.77
N GLU A 436 -2.00 -30.26 -30.67
CA GLU A 436 -2.15 -31.36 -29.70
C GLU A 436 -1.10 -31.26 -28.60
N ASN A 437 -1.52 -31.44 -27.34
CA ASN A 437 -0.61 -31.61 -26.20
C ASN A 437 -0.42 -33.12 -25.97
N ARG A 438 0.75 -33.66 -26.31
CA ARG A 438 1.09 -35.08 -26.06
C ARG A 438 2.26 -35.14 -25.09
N ASN A 439 2.10 -35.88 -24.00
CA ASN A 439 3.15 -36.17 -23.01
C ASN A 439 3.82 -34.93 -22.37
N GLY A 440 3.06 -33.87 -22.10
CA GLY A 440 3.60 -32.66 -21.46
C GLY A 440 4.33 -31.69 -22.39
N TRP A 441 4.40 -32.00 -23.69
CA TRP A 441 5.01 -31.15 -24.71
C TRP A 441 3.96 -30.67 -25.72
N MET A 442 3.99 -29.37 -26.02
CA MET A 442 3.10 -28.73 -27.00
C MET A 442 3.59 -28.94 -28.43
N ASN A 443 2.77 -29.62 -29.26
CA ASN A 443 3.00 -29.68 -30.70
C ASN A 443 2.11 -28.65 -31.42
N ILE A 444 2.73 -27.60 -31.97
CA ILE A 444 2.03 -26.63 -32.82
C ILE A 444 1.99 -27.17 -34.26
N GLY A 445 0.84 -27.72 -34.66
CA GLY A 445 0.55 -28.10 -36.05
C GLY A 445 0.57 -26.88 -36.99
N MET A 446 0.48 -27.13 -38.31
CA MET A 446 0.48 -26.06 -39.32
C MET A 446 -0.68 -25.09 -39.09
N VAL A 447 -0.38 -23.91 -38.55
CA VAL A 447 -1.34 -22.79 -38.46
C VAL A 447 -1.31 -22.05 -39.80
N ASP A 448 -2.37 -22.17 -40.58
CA ASP A 448 -2.53 -21.45 -41.84
C ASP A 448 -2.91 -19.97 -41.58
N GLY A 449 -1.96 -19.22 -41.02
CA GLY A 449 -2.15 -17.80 -40.71
C GLY A 449 -2.24 -16.95 -41.98
N LYS A 450 -3.27 -16.09 -42.09
CA LYS A 450 -3.43 -15.18 -43.24
C LYS A 450 -2.43 -14.02 -43.28
N SER A 451 -1.69 -13.74 -42.20
CA SER A 451 -0.67 -12.68 -42.15
C SER A 451 0.74 -13.25 -42.09
N GLN A 452 1.66 -12.68 -42.88
CA GLN A 452 3.09 -13.04 -42.93
C GLN A 452 3.72 -13.01 -41.52
N LYS A 453 3.35 -11.99 -40.74
CA LYS A 453 3.84 -11.75 -39.38
C LYS A 453 3.41 -12.84 -38.40
N THR A 454 2.19 -13.36 -38.56
CA THR A 454 1.68 -14.48 -37.77
C THR A 454 2.45 -15.76 -38.07
N LYS A 455 2.81 -16.01 -39.34
CA LYS A 455 3.63 -17.17 -39.73
C LYS A 455 5.05 -17.08 -39.16
N GLU A 456 5.67 -15.90 -39.22
CA GLU A 456 6.99 -15.65 -38.62
C GLU A 456 6.99 -15.87 -37.11
N ILE A 457 5.91 -15.47 -36.42
CA ILE A 457 5.74 -15.67 -34.98
C ILE A 457 5.57 -17.15 -34.63
N VAL A 458 4.77 -17.92 -35.39
CA VAL A 458 4.62 -19.37 -35.20
C VAL A 458 5.97 -20.07 -35.33
N GLU A 459 6.75 -19.75 -36.35
CA GLU A 459 8.07 -20.36 -36.58
C GLU A 459 9.07 -19.97 -35.48
N LYS A 460 9.03 -18.72 -35.00
CA LYS A 460 9.87 -18.27 -33.88
C LYS A 460 9.55 -19.04 -32.58
N ILE A 461 8.27 -19.30 -32.31
CA ILE A 461 7.84 -20.05 -31.11
C ILE A 461 8.19 -21.53 -31.24
N LYS A 462 8.01 -22.13 -32.42
CA LYS A 462 8.47 -23.51 -32.67
C LYS A 462 9.97 -23.66 -32.42
N GLY A 463 10.77 -22.71 -32.93
CA GLY A 463 12.22 -22.69 -32.68
C GLY A 463 12.57 -22.61 -31.20
N MET A 464 11.86 -21.77 -30.43
CA MET A 464 12.08 -21.64 -28.99
C MET A 464 11.70 -22.91 -28.21
N ILE A 465 10.58 -23.55 -28.53
CA ILE A 465 10.16 -24.83 -27.91
C ILE A 465 11.18 -25.94 -28.23
N GLU A 466 11.71 -25.97 -29.45
CA GLU A 466 12.75 -26.93 -29.83
C GLU A 466 14.13 -26.68 -29.19
N GLU A 467 14.45 -25.42 -28.87
CA GLU A 467 15.67 -25.07 -28.13
C GLU A 467 15.58 -25.47 -26.66
N GLU A 468 14.44 -25.22 -26.01
CA GLU A 468 14.19 -25.60 -24.61
C GLU A 468 14.22 -27.13 -24.44
N ARG A 469 13.58 -27.86 -25.37
CA ARG A 469 13.63 -29.33 -25.43
C ARG A 469 15.04 -29.89 -25.60
N ARG A 470 15.87 -29.23 -26.42
CA ARG A 470 17.30 -29.61 -26.59
C ARG A 470 18.14 -29.29 -25.35
N GLY A 471 17.80 -28.24 -24.60
CA GLY A 471 18.44 -27.90 -23.32
C GLY A 471 18.19 -28.94 -22.24
N GLU A 472 16.93 -29.37 -22.07
CA GLU A 472 16.56 -30.41 -21.10
C GLU A 472 17.14 -31.80 -21.48
N GLU A 473 17.19 -32.13 -22.78
CA GLU A 473 17.84 -33.36 -23.25
C GLU A 473 19.35 -33.38 -23.00
N MET A 474 20.02 -32.21 -23.00
CA MET A 474 21.44 -32.10 -22.65
C MET A 474 21.69 -32.19 -21.13
N GLU A 475 20.87 -31.57 -20.28
CA GLU A 475 20.98 -31.71 -18.81
C GLU A 475 20.72 -33.15 -18.33
N MET A 476 19.83 -33.88 -19.01
CA MET A 476 19.56 -35.30 -18.74
C MET A 476 20.66 -36.25 -19.22
N CYS A 477 21.60 -35.79 -20.06
CA CYS A 477 22.76 -36.56 -20.52
C CYS A 477 24.04 -36.25 -19.72
N GLU A 478 24.03 -35.27 -18.81
CA GLU A 478 25.15 -34.93 -17.93
C GLU A 478 25.01 -35.47 -16.48
N ILE A 479 23.96 -36.25 -16.19
CA ILE A 479 23.80 -37.09 -14.97
C ILE A 479 24.06 -38.56 -15.34
#